data_AF-A0A914EH19-F1
#
_entry.id   AF-A0A914EH19-F1
#
_cell.length_a   1.000
_cell.length_b   1.000
_cell.length_c   1.000
_cell.angle_alpha   90.00
_cell.angle_beta   90.00
_cell.angle_gamma   90.00
#
_symmetry.space_group_name_H-M   'P 1'
#
loop_
_entity.id
_entity.type
_entity.pdbx_description
1 polymer ?
#
loop_
_entity_poly.entity_id
_entity_poly.type
_entity_poly.pdbx_seq_one_letter_code
_entity_poly.pdbx_strand_id
1 'polypeptide(L)'
;MPVDFIKPQSSRYAKILLDFSYFEKRLIFDEYVSSNEEGRSLDEDFFAQFTNYLNQFSRMLDALFSLLHDYMEYAERSFVNFNLLDRRYVKLNSLKCKTLFLLGVVLLLIEAKFPGLIKERIFVAIYRTNMNFATRKFELLVSILRNRKENFESCFQHIQINETYVEQMINFLRYYATQQPDSTETDGFTNEKLMSMIYVCLFFKSDILHNQFSIMRQIVDKYFQSDYIIPIHLELTVNLMLKWEPYKAASSTLQTEIKAKRTSMFNSSMSTPPISSQELFNAVVKVSHFEHKLKQSCLYIIAHKAEDATRLKSRICNIFDQIVLLINSQMLQDCSWN
;
A
#
# COMPACT_ATOMS: atom_id res chain seq x y z
N MET A 1 17.15 6.40 4.42
CA MET A 1 16.36 7.62 4.76
C MET A 1 17.25 8.53 5.59
N PRO A 2 17.31 9.86 5.37
CA PRO A 2 18.28 10.69 6.08
C PRO A 2 18.03 10.68 7.60
N VAL A 3 19.12 10.53 8.38
CA VAL A 3 19.06 10.32 9.84
C VAL A 3 18.38 11.49 10.56
N ASP A 4 18.52 12.71 10.02
CA ASP A 4 17.89 13.92 10.55
C ASP A 4 16.37 13.81 10.69
N PHE A 5 15.69 13.19 9.70
CA PHE A 5 14.24 12.99 9.76
C PHE A 5 13.85 11.90 10.77
N ILE A 6 14.72 10.90 10.97
CA ILE A 6 14.49 9.77 11.87
C ILE A 6 14.65 10.22 13.32
N LYS A 7 15.75 10.91 13.63
CA LYS A 7 16.12 11.39 14.97
C LYS A 7 16.29 12.91 14.95
N PRO A 8 15.18 13.67 14.88
CA PRO A 8 15.27 15.13 14.81
C PRO A 8 15.93 15.71 16.06
N GLN A 9 15.81 15.07 17.23
CA GLN A 9 16.39 15.55 18.49
C GLN A 9 17.93 15.63 18.45
N SER A 10 18.59 14.79 17.65
CA SER A 10 20.04 14.82 17.45
C SER A 10 20.45 15.63 16.22
N SER A 11 19.51 16.18 15.47
CA SER A 11 19.77 16.94 14.26
C SER A 11 19.90 18.43 14.58
N ARG A 12 20.84 19.10 13.90
CA ARG A 12 20.89 20.58 13.88
C ARG A 12 19.62 21.21 13.30
N TYR A 13 18.85 20.45 12.51
CA TYR A 13 17.60 20.89 11.89
C TYR A 13 16.36 20.64 12.76
N ALA A 14 16.53 20.23 14.02
CA ALA A 14 15.43 19.92 14.95
C ALA A 14 14.34 21.00 14.99
N LYS A 15 14.74 22.27 14.98
CA LYS A 15 13.84 23.43 15.09
C LYS A 15 12.94 23.63 13.85
N ILE A 16 13.34 23.11 12.69
CA ILE A 16 12.64 23.30 11.41
C ILE A 16 12.05 22.00 10.84
N LEU A 17 12.38 20.85 11.43
CA LEU A 17 11.79 19.55 11.11
C LEU A 17 10.46 19.35 11.84
N LEU A 18 9.42 19.97 11.27
CA LEU A 18 8.06 19.94 11.83
C LEU A 18 7.22 18.83 11.22
N ASP A 19 6.41 18.18 12.05
CA ASP A 19 5.37 17.25 11.61
C ASP A 19 4.06 18.01 11.28
N PHE A 20 2.93 17.31 11.15
CA PHE A 20 1.65 17.94 10.79
C PHE A 20 1.16 19.02 11.77
N SER A 21 1.74 19.13 12.98
CA SER A 21 1.50 20.29 13.86
C SER A 21 1.93 21.64 13.25
N TYR A 22 2.76 21.62 12.19
CA TYR A 22 3.08 22.79 11.38
C TYR A 22 1.83 23.51 10.88
N PHE A 23 0.81 22.78 10.43
CA PHE A 23 -0.37 23.41 9.82
C PHE A 23 -1.18 24.25 10.83
N GLU A 24 -1.09 23.93 12.12
CA GLU A 24 -1.70 24.72 13.20
C GLU A 24 -0.82 25.91 13.63
N LYS A 25 0.52 25.76 13.55
CA LYS A 25 1.51 26.73 14.04
C LYS A 25 2.21 27.53 12.94
N ARG A 26 1.69 27.46 11.71
CA ARG A 26 2.35 27.96 10.52
C ARG A 26 2.80 29.42 10.63
N LEU A 27 1.94 30.31 11.12
CA LEU A 27 2.26 31.74 11.25
C LEU A 27 3.46 32.00 12.16
N ILE A 28 3.52 31.29 13.30
CA ILE A 28 4.63 31.42 14.28
C ILE A 28 5.94 30.93 13.65
N PHE A 29 5.87 29.84 12.88
CA PHE A 29 7.03 29.30 12.20
C PHE A 29 7.52 30.21 11.06
N ASP A 30 6.59 30.70 10.23
CA ASP A 30 6.90 31.59 9.11
C ASP A 30 7.54 32.89 9.64
N GLU A 31 7.11 33.40 10.79
CA GLU A 31 7.75 34.54 11.48
C GLU A 31 9.17 34.20 11.97
N TYR A 32 9.37 33.03 12.58
CA TYR A 32 10.70 32.57 13.01
C TYR A 32 11.68 32.48 11.83
N VAL A 33 11.29 31.85 10.73
CA VAL A 33 12.16 31.71 9.55
C VAL A 33 12.36 33.06 8.86
N SER A 34 11.34 33.92 8.78
CA SER A 34 11.47 35.19 8.07
C SER A 34 12.20 36.27 8.87
N SER A 35 12.13 36.28 10.21
CA SER A 35 12.64 37.40 11.02
C SER A 35 13.92 37.08 11.79
N ASN A 36 14.24 35.80 12.03
CA ASN A 36 15.44 35.37 12.74
C ASN A 36 16.55 34.96 11.76
N GLU A 37 17.74 35.55 11.90
CA GLU A 37 18.93 35.20 11.09
C GLU A 37 19.35 33.73 11.27
N GLU A 38 19.29 33.20 12.49
CA GLU A 38 19.54 31.78 12.77
C GLU A 38 18.52 30.90 12.04
N GLY A 39 17.25 31.31 12.04
CA GLY A 39 16.15 30.60 11.37
C GLY A 39 16.33 30.54 9.86
N ARG A 40 16.67 31.68 9.23
CA ARG A 40 16.94 31.77 7.78
C ARG A 40 18.11 30.88 7.38
N SER A 41 19.25 31.02 8.06
CA SER A 41 20.46 30.26 7.74
C SER A 41 20.25 28.75 7.90
N LEU A 42 19.54 28.33 8.97
CA LEU A 42 19.20 26.91 9.15
C LEU A 42 18.31 26.39 8.02
N ASP A 43 17.38 27.21 7.52
CA ASP A 43 16.45 26.80 6.47
C ASP A 43 17.10 26.71 5.09
N GLU A 44 17.93 27.69 4.75
CA GLU A 44 18.74 27.69 3.52
C GLU A 44 19.68 26.47 3.49
N ASP A 45 20.41 26.23 4.58
CA ASP A 45 21.29 25.06 4.71
C ASP A 45 20.53 23.74 4.60
N PHE A 46 19.34 23.66 5.19
CA PHE A 46 18.50 22.47 5.15
C PHE A 46 18.06 22.15 3.72
N PHE A 47 17.52 23.14 2.99
CA PHE A 47 17.11 22.90 1.62
C PHE A 47 18.30 22.67 0.70
N ALA A 48 19.44 23.35 0.90
CA ALA A 48 20.66 23.04 0.16
C ALA A 48 21.08 21.57 0.32
N GLN A 49 20.95 21.01 1.54
CA GLN A 49 21.31 19.61 1.81
C GLN A 49 20.27 18.60 1.30
N PHE A 50 18.98 18.83 1.54
CA PHE A 50 17.95 17.80 1.34
C PHE A 50 17.10 17.94 0.08
N THR A 51 17.27 19.01 -0.73
CA THR A 51 16.45 19.25 -1.94
C THR A 51 16.35 18.02 -2.85
N ASN A 52 17.45 17.31 -3.11
CA ASN A 52 17.42 16.13 -3.98
C ASN A 52 16.55 15.01 -3.41
N TYR A 53 16.61 14.77 -2.10
CA TYR A 53 15.79 13.77 -1.41
C TYR A 53 14.31 14.18 -1.40
N LEU A 54 14.03 15.45 -1.06
CA LEU A 54 12.69 16.00 -1.05
C LEU A 54 12.04 15.96 -2.45
N ASN A 55 12.80 16.25 -3.51
CA ASN A 55 12.32 16.18 -4.89
C ASN A 55 12.03 14.74 -5.36
N GLN A 56 12.79 13.75 -4.87
CA GLN A 56 12.49 12.34 -5.14
C GLN A 56 11.20 11.91 -4.44
N PHE A 57 11.05 12.27 -3.16
CA PHE A 57 9.86 11.94 -2.39
C PHE A 57 8.62 12.69 -2.91
N SER A 58 8.75 13.95 -3.31
CA SER A 58 7.66 14.73 -3.91
C SER A 58 7.14 14.06 -5.19
N ARG A 59 8.04 13.59 -6.07
CA ARG A 59 7.63 12.84 -7.27
C ARG A 59 6.83 11.58 -6.90
N MET A 60 7.25 10.86 -5.85
CA MET A 60 6.54 9.66 -5.38
C MET A 60 5.13 10.02 -4.90
N LEU A 61 4.98 11.13 -4.17
CA LEU A 61 3.67 11.62 -3.72
C LEU A 61 2.78 12.05 -4.89
N ASP A 62 3.34 12.72 -5.89
CA ASP A 62 2.62 13.11 -7.11
C ASP A 62 2.10 11.90 -7.87
N ALA A 63 2.97 10.89 -7.99
CA ALA A 63 2.64 9.65 -8.64
C ALA A 63 1.54 8.91 -7.84
N LEU A 64 1.70 8.78 -6.51
CA LEU A 64 0.71 8.16 -5.61
C LEU A 64 -0.66 8.84 -5.70
N PHE A 65 -0.70 10.17 -5.59
CA PHE A 65 -1.93 10.94 -5.73
C PHE A 65 -2.61 10.67 -7.08
N SER A 66 -1.83 10.69 -8.16
CA SER A 66 -2.33 10.46 -9.51
C SER A 66 -2.91 9.06 -9.68
N LEU A 67 -2.27 8.03 -9.11
CA LEU A 67 -2.80 6.67 -9.09
C LEU A 67 -4.14 6.61 -8.35
N LEU A 68 -4.19 7.11 -7.12
CA LEU A 68 -5.38 7.04 -6.29
C LEU A 68 -6.55 7.75 -6.95
N HIS A 69 -6.30 8.96 -7.47
CA HIS A 69 -7.28 9.75 -8.19
C HIS A 69 -7.88 8.97 -9.37
N ASP A 70 -7.03 8.46 -10.26
CA ASP A 70 -7.48 7.74 -11.45
C ASP A 70 -8.15 6.41 -11.08
N TYR A 71 -7.69 5.75 -10.01
CA TYR A 71 -8.28 4.48 -9.56
C TYR A 71 -9.69 4.69 -9.00
N MET A 72 -9.89 5.71 -8.18
CA MET A 72 -11.21 6.09 -7.67
C MET A 72 -12.17 6.36 -8.85
N GLU A 73 -11.73 7.16 -9.82
CA GLU A 73 -12.53 7.45 -11.02
C GLU A 73 -12.86 6.19 -11.84
N TYR A 74 -11.88 5.29 -12.01
CA TYR A 74 -12.09 4.00 -12.68
C TYR A 74 -13.09 3.12 -11.93
N ALA A 75 -12.96 3.01 -10.60
CA ALA A 75 -13.84 2.19 -9.78
C ALA A 75 -15.30 2.67 -9.88
N GLU A 76 -15.53 3.98 -9.85
CA GLU A 76 -16.84 4.61 -10.03
C GLU A 76 -17.47 4.32 -11.41
N ARG A 77 -16.67 4.23 -12.47
CA ARG A 77 -17.21 3.91 -13.81
C ARG A 77 -17.41 2.42 -14.04
N SER A 78 -16.65 1.58 -13.34
CA SER A 78 -16.45 0.17 -13.69
C SER A 78 -17.34 -0.82 -12.93
N PHE A 79 -17.99 -0.40 -11.83
CA PHE A 79 -18.82 -1.28 -11.00
C PHE A 79 -20.06 -1.84 -11.73
N VAL A 80 -20.55 -1.18 -12.78
CA VAL A 80 -21.70 -1.66 -13.58
C VAL A 80 -21.34 -2.87 -14.44
N ASN A 81 -20.07 -3.03 -14.82
CA ASN A 81 -19.59 -4.10 -15.69
C ASN A 81 -19.10 -5.31 -14.86
N PHE A 82 -20.01 -5.94 -14.11
CA PHE A 82 -19.71 -7.09 -13.27
C PHE A 82 -20.64 -8.27 -13.55
N ASN A 83 -20.06 -9.40 -13.93
CA ASN A 83 -20.77 -10.67 -14.08
C ASN A 83 -19.83 -11.81 -13.65
N LEU A 84 -20.31 -12.69 -12.77
CA LEU A 84 -19.55 -13.83 -12.24
C LEU A 84 -19.54 -15.05 -13.17
N LEU A 85 -20.54 -15.16 -14.05
CA LEU A 85 -20.83 -16.36 -14.84
C LEU A 85 -20.31 -16.26 -16.29
N ASP A 86 -20.23 -15.06 -16.85
CA ASP A 86 -19.73 -14.85 -18.21
C ASP A 86 -18.19 -14.88 -18.23
N ARG A 87 -17.62 -15.88 -18.93
CA ARG A 87 -16.17 -16.10 -19.07
C ARG A 87 -15.40 -14.86 -19.54
N ARG A 88 -16.02 -13.97 -20.32
CA ARG A 88 -15.39 -12.70 -20.76
C ARG A 88 -15.14 -11.76 -19.59
N TYR A 89 -16.05 -11.74 -18.62
CA TYR A 89 -15.93 -10.93 -17.41
C TYR A 89 -15.02 -11.58 -16.37
N VAL A 90 -14.79 -12.90 -16.41
CA VAL A 90 -13.86 -13.57 -15.48
C VAL A 90 -12.44 -13.01 -15.61
N LYS A 91 -11.92 -12.85 -16.84
CA LYS A 91 -10.59 -12.24 -17.05
C LYS A 91 -10.57 -10.78 -16.59
N LEU A 92 -11.62 -10.02 -16.91
CA LEU A 92 -11.74 -8.62 -16.50
C LEU A 92 -11.78 -8.47 -14.97
N ASN A 93 -12.59 -9.29 -14.28
CA ASN A 93 -12.72 -9.27 -12.82
C ASN A 93 -11.44 -9.74 -12.12
N SER A 94 -10.74 -10.73 -12.68
CA SER A 94 -9.39 -11.12 -12.23
C SER A 94 -8.44 -9.92 -12.26
N LEU A 95 -8.50 -9.10 -13.30
CA LEU A 95 -7.66 -7.92 -13.43
C LEU A 95 -8.06 -6.81 -12.47
N LYS A 96 -9.36 -6.55 -12.33
CA LYS A 96 -9.90 -5.62 -11.33
C LYS A 96 -9.41 -5.98 -9.92
N CYS A 97 -9.49 -7.26 -9.55
CA CYS A 97 -8.98 -7.77 -8.27
C CYS A 97 -7.46 -7.59 -8.14
N LYS A 98 -6.68 -7.88 -9.19
CA LYS A 98 -5.23 -7.67 -9.20
C LYS A 98 -4.89 -6.20 -8.94
N THR A 99 -5.57 -5.27 -9.60
CA THR A 99 -5.29 -3.84 -9.45
C THR A 99 -5.68 -3.33 -8.05
N LEU A 100 -6.84 -3.76 -7.51
CA LEU A 100 -7.23 -3.43 -6.14
C LEU A 100 -6.21 -3.93 -5.12
N PHE A 101 -5.77 -5.18 -5.27
CA PHE A 101 -4.72 -5.78 -4.45
C PHE A 101 -3.42 -4.96 -4.51
N LEU A 102 -2.94 -4.60 -5.71
CA LEU A 102 -1.71 -3.82 -5.86
C LEU A 102 -1.79 -2.45 -5.22
N LEU A 103 -2.92 -1.75 -5.39
CA LEU A 103 -3.15 -0.48 -4.73
C LEU A 103 -2.98 -0.62 -3.22
N GLY A 104 -3.60 -1.66 -2.64
CA GLY A 104 -3.43 -1.96 -1.22
C GLY A 104 -1.98 -2.31 -0.83
N VAL A 105 -1.26 -3.03 -1.68
CA VAL A 105 0.17 -3.32 -1.46
C VAL A 105 1.03 -2.05 -1.46
N VAL A 106 0.77 -1.10 -2.37
CA VAL A 106 1.49 0.19 -2.38
C VAL A 106 1.29 0.93 -1.05
N LEU A 107 0.05 0.97 -0.56
CA LEU A 107 -0.27 1.61 0.72
C LEU A 107 0.40 0.89 1.90
N LEU A 108 0.40 -0.44 1.90
CA LEU A 108 1.11 -1.27 2.89
C LEU A 108 2.62 -1.02 2.88
N LEU A 109 3.22 -0.88 1.69
CA LEU A 109 4.66 -0.59 1.56
C LEU A 109 5.01 0.80 2.06
N ILE A 110 4.19 1.81 1.76
CA ILE A 110 4.41 3.18 2.27
C ILE A 110 4.38 3.20 3.79
N GLU A 111 3.46 2.47 4.41
CA GLU A 111 3.41 2.37 5.87
C GLU A 111 4.60 1.59 6.45
N ALA A 112 4.93 0.45 5.86
CA ALA A 112 6.00 -0.41 6.37
C ALA A 112 7.40 0.22 6.24
N LYS A 113 7.64 1.00 5.17
CA LYS A 113 8.97 1.56 4.87
C LYS A 113 9.15 3.00 5.34
N PHE A 114 8.07 3.73 5.61
CA PHE A 114 8.14 5.11 6.07
C PHE A 114 7.30 5.29 7.34
N PRO A 115 7.94 5.35 8.53
CA PRO A 115 7.23 5.57 9.79
C PRO A 115 6.46 6.89 9.81
N GLY A 116 5.31 6.92 10.49
CA GLY A 116 4.34 8.02 10.44
C GLY A 116 4.91 9.42 10.65
N LEU A 117 5.56 9.68 11.80
CA LEU A 117 6.14 11.00 12.09
C LEU A 117 7.20 11.43 11.06
N ILE A 118 7.89 10.47 10.45
CA ILE A 118 8.91 10.77 9.45
C ILE A 118 8.24 11.18 8.13
N LYS A 119 7.19 10.46 7.70
CA LYS A 119 6.39 10.86 6.53
C LYS A 119 5.82 12.26 6.68
N GLU A 120 5.30 12.58 7.86
CA GLU A 120 4.75 13.91 8.14
C GLU A 120 5.80 15.00 8.01
N ARG A 121 7.00 14.81 8.60
CA ARG A 121 8.11 15.77 8.49
C ARG A 121 8.58 15.98 7.06
N ILE A 122 8.74 14.89 6.31
CA ILE A 122 9.13 14.95 4.90
C ILE A 122 8.06 15.68 4.09
N PHE A 123 6.78 15.38 4.33
CA PHE A 123 5.67 16.04 3.65
C PHE A 123 5.61 17.53 3.96
N VAL A 124 5.79 17.94 5.21
CA VAL A 124 5.82 19.36 5.59
C VAL A 124 7.01 20.08 4.94
N ALA A 125 8.18 19.45 4.91
CA ALA A 125 9.33 20.01 4.21
C ALA A 125 9.05 20.21 2.71
N ILE A 126 8.38 19.25 2.04
CA ILE A 126 7.95 19.39 0.64
C ILE A 126 6.86 20.45 0.48
N TYR A 127 5.90 20.52 1.40
CA TYR A 127 4.85 21.54 1.37
C TYR A 127 5.46 22.94 1.45
N ARG A 128 6.49 23.12 2.28
CA ARG A 128 7.20 24.40 2.44
C ARG A 128 7.97 24.85 1.19
N THR A 129 8.41 23.92 0.32
CA THR A 129 9.01 24.30 -0.98
C THR A 129 7.98 24.73 -2.02
N ASN A 130 6.73 24.30 -1.87
CA ASN A 130 5.65 24.61 -2.80
C ASN A 130 4.32 24.76 -2.07
N MET A 131 3.98 25.99 -1.70
CA MET A 131 2.76 26.29 -0.94
C MET A 131 1.47 26.15 -1.77
N ASN A 132 1.57 25.93 -3.09
CA ASN A 132 0.44 25.82 -4.01
C ASN A 132 -0.03 24.36 -4.20
N PHE A 133 -0.32 23.67 -3.10
CA PHE A 133 -0.97 22.36 -3.19
C PHE A 133 -2.46 22.52 -3.52
N ALA A 134 -2.92 21.87 -4.59
CA ALA A 134 -4.35 21.75 -4.85
C ALA A 134 -5.05 21.08 -3.65
N THR A 135 -6.18 21.64 -3.18
CA THR A 135 -6.87 21.23 -1.95
C THR A 135 -7.12 19.72 -1.89
N ARG A 136 -7.65 19.12 -2.96
CA ARG A 136 -7.92 17.68 -3.03
C ARG A 136 -6.67 16.82 -2.89
N LYS A 137 -5.54 17.27 -3.46
CA LYS A 137 -4.25 16.59 -3.34
C LYS A 137 -3.70 16.69 -1.93
N PHE A 138 -3.79 17.88 -1.33
CA PHE A 138 -3.40 18.09 0.05
C PHE A 138 -4.18 17.19 1.00
N GLU A 139 -5.50 17.21 0.95
CA GLU A 139 -6.37 16.42 1.83
C GLU A 139 -6.12 14.91 1.72
N LEU A 140 -6.00 14.39 0.48
CA LEU A 140 -5.76 12.96 0.24
C LEU A 140 -4.36 12.53 0.72
N LEU A 141 -3.33 13.33 0.47
CA LEU A 141 -1.98 12.98 0.92
C LEU A 141 -1.85 13.11 2.44
N VAL A 142 -2.44 14.14 3.05
CA VAL A 142 -2.48 14.26 4.52
C VAL A 142 -3.23 13.08 5.14
N SER A 143 -4.34 12.63 4.55
CA SER A 143 -5.07 11.48 5.10
C SER A 143 -4.23 10.19 5.03
N ILE A 144 -3.46 9.97 3.97
CA ILE A 144 -2.64 8.76 3.81
C ILE A 144 -1.35 8.79 4.63
N LEU A 145 -0.69 9.96 4.71
CA LEU A 145 0.62 10.08 5.34
C LEU A 145 0.55 10.31 6.86
N ARG A 146 -0.62 10.65 7.39
CA ARG A 146 -0.83 10.92 8.82
C ARG A 146 -0.30 9.77 9.68
N ASN A 147 0.45 10.12 10.70
CA ASN A 147 0.86 9.23 11.76
C ASN A 147 -0.37 8.81 12.58
N ARG A 148 -0.76 7.55 12.44
CA ARG A 148 -1.98 7.03 13.07
C ARG A 148 -1.63 6.16 14.28
N LYS A 149 -2.41 6.34 15.35
CA LYS A 149 -2.48 5.38 16.47
C LYS A 149 -3.53 4.29 16.23
N GLU A 150 -4.39 4.50 15.23
CA GLU A 150 -5.50 3.62 14.85
C GLU A 150 -5.03 2.44 13.99
N ASN A 151 -5.91 1.46 13.81
CA ASN A 151 -5.65 0.31 12.94
C ASN A 151 -5.37 0.75 11.50
N PHE A 152 -4.48 0.01 10.85
CA PHE A 152 -4.00 0.29 9.50
C PHE A 152 -5.11 0.46 8.44
N GLU A 153 -6.23 -0.26 8.58
CA GLU A 153 -7.38 -0.18 7.67
C GLU A 153 -8.02 1.22 7.59
N SER A 154 -7.85 2.06 8.62
CA SER A 154 -8.35 3.43 8.62
C SER A 154 -7.79 4.23 7.43
N CYS A 155 -6.54 3.96 7.02
CA CYS A 155 -5.95 4.55 5.82
C CYS A 155 -6.72 4.18 4.55
N PHE A 156 -7.27 2.98 4.47
CA PHE A 156 -7.96 2.46 3.29
C PHE A 156 -9.36 3.07 3.17
N GLN A 157 -10.04 3.29 4.29
CA GLN A 157 -11.35 3.93 4.34
C GLN A 157 -11.32 5.36 3.78
N HIS A 158 -10.24 6.11 4.01
CA HIS A 158 -10.11 7.48 3.51
C HIS A 158 -9.88 7.58 2.00
N ILE A 159 -9.53 6.48 1.33
CA ILE A 159 -9.34 6.45 -0.13
C ILE A 159 -10.70 6.39 -0.85
N GLN A 160 -11.82 6.25 -0.13
CA GLN A 160 -13.19 6.41 -0.64
C GLN A 160 -13.44 5.70 -1.98
N ILE A 161 -12.91 4.48 -2.12
CA ILE A 161 -13.18 3.65 -3.29
C ILE A 161 -14.62 3.17 -3.20
N ASN A 162 -15.33 3.21 -4.33
CA ASN A 162 -16.72 2.74 -4.45
C ASN A 162 -16.92 1.39 -3.73
N GLU A 163 -17.77 1.36 -2.70
CA GLU A 163 -17.92 0.19 -1.85
C GLU A 163 -18.49 -1.01 -2.60
N THR A 164 -19.43 -0.77 -3.52
CA THR A 164 -20.03 -1.81 -4.38
C THR A 164 -18.97 -2.46 -5.26
N TYR A 165 -18.05 -1.66 -5.82
CA TYR A 165 -16.92 -2.17 -6.60
C TYR A 165 -16.03 -3.08 -5.75
N VAL A 166 -15.68 -2.67 -4.53
CA VAL A 166 -14.84 -3.48 -3.63
C VAL A 166 -15.54 -4.79 -3.26
N GLU A 167 -16.82 -4.73 -2.93
CA GLU A 167 -17.63 -5.91 -2.59
C GLU A 167 -17.70 -6.90 -3.75
N GLN A 168 -17.91 -6.41 -4.97
CA GLN A 168 -17.86 -7.23 -6.18
C GLN A 168 -16.51 -7.95 -6.33
N MET A 169 -15.39 -7.30 -6.03
CA MET A 169 -14.07 -7.93 -6.12
C MET A 169 -13.88 -9.02 -5.07
N ILE A 170 -14.33 -8.77 -3.83
CA ILE A 170 -14.30 -9.76 -2.74
C ILE A 170 -15.16 -10.98 -3.11
N ASN A 171 -16.36 -10.75 -3.64
CA ASN A 171 -17.26 -11.82 -4.09
C ASN A 171 -16.70 -12.60 -5.27
N PHE A 172 -16.05 -11.93 -6.23
CA PHE A 172 -15.37 -12.61 -7.33
C PHE A 172 -14.24 -13.50 -6.82
N LEU A 173 -13.40 -13.03 -5.89
CA LEU A 173 -12.32 -13.86 -5.33
C LEU A 173 -12.91 -15.10 -4.65
N ARG A 174 -13.91 -14.92 -3.78
CA ARG A 174 -14.63 -16.02 -3.10
C ARG A 174 -15.18 -17.05 -4.09
N TYR A 175 -15.83 -16.60 -5.16
CA TYR A 175 -16.33 -17.48 -6.22
C TYR A 175 -15.20 -18.16 -7.00
N TYR A 176 -14.14 -17.43 -7.35
CA TYR A 176 -13.03 -17.97 -8.13
C TYR A 176 -12.29 -19.09 -7.37
N ALA A 177 -12.17 -18.98 -6.04
CA ALA A 177 -11.55 -20.02 -5.23
C ALA A 177 -12.38 -21.31 -5.11
N THR A 178 -13.71 -21.25 -5.27
CA THR A 178 -14.56 -22.45 -5.27
C THR A 178 -14.61 -23.14 -6.62
N GLN A 179 -14.41 -22.40 -7.71
CA GLN A 179 -14.49 -22.89 -9.08
C GLN A 179 -13.17 -23.38 -9.67
N GLN A 180 -12.07 -23.41 -8.91
CA GLN A 180 -10.77 -23.83 -9.46
C GLN A 180 -10.89 -25.21 -10.10
N PRO A 181 -10.74 -25.33 -11.43
CA PRO A 181 -10.57 -26.62 -12.07
C PRO A 181 -9.17 -27.12 -11.71
N ASP A 182 -9.05 -28.41 -11.41
CA ASP A 182 -7.78 -29.13 -11.31
C ASP A 182 -7.02 -29.04 -12.64
N SER A 183 -6.29 -27.96 -12.91
CA SER A 183 -5.39 -27.88 -14.07
C SER A 183 -4.52 -26.63 -14.04
N THR A 184 -3.21 -26.83 -13.84
CA THR A 184 -2.08 -26.52 -14.74
C THR A 184 -2.16 -25.42 -15.83
N GLU A 185 -3.14 -24.52 -15.84
CA GLU A 185 -3.19 -23.42 -16.80
C GLU A 185 -2.41 -22.21 -16.27
N THR A 186 -1.39 -21.83 -17.04
CA THR A 186 -0.34 -20.81 -16.80
C THR A 186 -0.81 -19.38 -16.51
N ASP A 187 -2.12 -19.16 -16.40
CA ASP A 187 -2.77 -17.84 -16.30
C ASP A 187 -3.71 -17.67 -15.08
N GLY A 188 -3.90 -18.74 -14.29
CA GLY A 188 -4.67 -18.73 -13.04
C GLY A 188 -3.93 -18.14 -11.83
N PHE A 189 -4.66 -17.87 -10.76
CA PHE A 189 -4.06 -17.47 -9.48
C PHE A 189 -3.65 -18.71 -8.67
N THR A 190 -2.42 -18.72 -8.12
CA THR A 190 -2.06 -19.68 -7.07
C THR A 190 -2.90 -19.43 -5.83
N ASN A 191 -3.10 -20.47 -5.01
CA ASN A 191 -3.85 -20.34 -3.76
C ASN A 191 -3.24 -19.26 -2.85
N GLU A 192 -1.91 -19.25 -2.70
CA GLU A 192 -1.16 -18.21 -1.97
C GLU A 192 -1.47 -16.80 -2.47
N LYS A 193 -1.59 -16.64 -3.80
CA LYS A 193 -1.91 -15.34 -4.38
C LYS A 193 -3.34 -14.92 -4.07
N LEU A 194 -4.29 -15.84 -4.13
CA LEU A 194 -5.68 -15.58 -3.75
C LEU A 194 -5.80 -15.21 -2.27
N MET A 195 -5.09 -15.91 -1.38
CA MET A 195 -4.99 -15.59 0.05
C MET A 195 -4.50 -14.16 0.28
N SER A 196 -3.43 -13.78 -0.41
CA SER A 196 -2.86 -12.44 -0.33
C SER A 196 -3.83 -11.38 -0.85
N MET A 197 -4.50 -11.67 -1.96
CA MET A 197 -5.48 -10.78 -2.58
C MET A 197 -6.68 -10.56 -1.68
N ILE A 198 -7.31 -11.63 -1.18
CA ILE A 198 -8.47 -11.50 -0.29
C ILE A 198 -8.10 -10.77 0.99
N TYR A 199 -6.93 -11.05 1.58
CA TYR A 199 -6.45 -10.37 2.77
C TYR A 199 -6.33 -8.85 2.56
N VAL A 200 -5.68 -8.41 1.48
CA VAL A 200 -5.53 -6.96 1.22
C VAL A 200 -6.87 -6.31 0.86
N CYS A 201 -7.70 -6.97 0.05
CA CYS A 201 -9.01 -6.45 -0.36
C CYS A 201 -9.95 -6.22 0.84
N LEU A 202 -9.85 -7.04 1.89
CA LEU A 202 -10.65 -6.87 3.11
C LEU A 202 -10.42 -5.53 3.82
N PHE A 203 -9.22 -4.93 3.72
CA PHE A 203 -8.98 -3.61 4.31
C PHE A 203 -9.74 -2.48 3.61
N PHE A 204 -10.10 -2.64 2.33
CA PHE A 204 -10.98 -1.70 1.64
C PHE A 204 -12.46 -1.86 2.04
N LYS A 205 -12.82 -2.94 2.75
CA LYS A 205 -14.17 -3.19 3.27
C LYS A 205 -14.07 -3.75 4.70
N SER A 206 -13.53 -2.94 5.61
CA SER A 206 -13.26 -3.31 7.00
C SER A 206 -14.50 -3.78 7.77
N ASP A 207 -15.71 -3.38 7.36
CA ASP A 207 -16.95 -3.89 7.95
C ASP A 207 -17.01 -5.42 7.95
N ILE A 208 -16.44 -6.07 6.92
CA ILE A 208 -16.36 -7.53 6.88
C ILE A 208 -15.50 -8.06 8.03
N LEU A 209 -14.35 -7.42 8.30
CA LEU A 209 -13.41 -7.79 9.35
C LEU A 209 -14.00 -7.60 10.76
N HIS A 210 -14.83 -6.58 10.96
CA HIS A 210 -15.41 -6.27 12.27
C HIS A 210 -16.73 -6.97 12.55
N ASN A 211 -17.65 -6.97 11.59
CA ASN A 211 -19.07 -7.21 11.83
C ASN A 211 -19.63 -8.43 11.10
N GLN A 212 -19.02 -8.87 9.99
CA GLN A 212 -19.59 -9.93 9.15
C GLN A 212 -19.03 -11.33 9.46
N PHE A 213 -19.39 -11.87 10.64
CA PHE A 213 -18.92 -13.18 11.13
C PHE A 213 -19.13 -14.33 10.13
N SER A 214 -20.31 -14.43 9.51
CA SER A 214 -20.60 -15.51 8.56
C SER A 214 -19.74 -15.45 7.30
N ILE A 215 -19.46 -14.24 6.80
CA ILE A 215 -18.62 -14.05 5.61
C ILE A 215 -17.16 -14.32 5.98
N MET A 216 -16.69 -13.84 7.14
CA MET A 216 -15.33 -14.14 7.59
C MET A 216 -15.12 -15.63 7.88
N ARG A 217 -16.10 -16.34 8.43
CA ARG A 217 -16.09 -17.80 8.56
C ARG A 217 -15.80 -18.47 7.23
N GLN A 218 -16.58 -18.17 6.20
CA GLN A 218 -16.36 -18.73 4.87
C GLN A 218 -15.00 -18.37 4.28
N ILE A 219 -14.49 -17.16 4.53
CA ILE A 219 -13.17 -16.73 4.05
C ILE A 219 -12.06 -17.48 4.78
N VAL A 220 -12.08 -17.53 6.11
CA VAL A 220 -11.07 -18.26 6.91
C VAL A 220 -11.08 -19.73 6.57
N ASP A 221 -12.26 -20.34 6.52
CA ASP A 221 -12.42 -21.74 6.20
C ASP A 221 -12.03 -22.05 4.76
N LYS A 222 -12.01 -21.09 3.82
CA LYS A 222 -11.58 -21.36 2.44
C LYS A 222 -10.11 -21.07 2.20
N TYR A 223 -9.57 -20.00 2.79
CA TYR A 223 -8.27 -19.45 2.43
C TYR A 223 -7.20 -19.68 3.50
N PHE A 224 -7.56 -19.76 4.79
CA PHE A 224 -6.61 -19.68 5.90
C PHE A 224 -6.69 -20.91 6.83
N GLN A 225 -7.10 -22.06 6.30
CA GLN A 225 -7.17 -23.33 7.04
C GLN A 225 -5.78 -23.80 7.53
N SER A 226 -4.78 -23.71 6.66
CA SER A 226 -3.42 -24.23 6.88
C SER A 226 -2.47 -23.17 7.46
N ASP A 227 -2.50 -21.97 6.87
CA ASP A 227 -1.44 -20.98 6.98
C ASP A 227 -1.93 -19.67 7.58
N TYR A 228 -1.32 -19.27 8.70
CA TYR A 228 -1.60 -18.01 9.40
C TYR A 228 -0.54 -16.95 9.16
N ILE A 229 0.56 -17.32 8.51
CA ILE A 229 1.60 -16.41 8.05
C ILE A 229 1.48 -16.35 6.53
N ILE A 230 1.13 -15.18 6.01
CA ILE A 230 0.83 -15.01 4.59
C ILE A 230 1.85 -14.09 3.91
N PRO A 231 2.40 -14.49 2.75
CA PRO A 231 3.29 -13.65 1.97
C PRO A 231 2.47 -12.68 1.11
N ILE A 232 2.35 -11.42 1.50
CA ILE A 232 1.53 -10.45 0.77
C ILE A 232 2.16 -10.11 -0.58
N HIS A 233 3.37 -9.55 -0.55
CA HIS A 233 4.13 -9.16 -1.74
C HIS A 233 5.56 -8.78 -1.32
N LEU A 234 6.58 -9.16 -2.11
CA LEU A 234 8.00 -9.00 -1.74
C LEU A 234 8.27 -9.66 -0.36
N GLU A 235 8.93 -8.93 0.54
CA GLU A 235 9.28 -9.32 1.92
C GLU A 235 8.16 -9.08 2.94
N LEU A 236 7.00 -8.57 2.50
CA LEU A 236 5.89 -8.31 3.40
C LEU A 236 5.19 -9.63 3.74
N THR A 237 5.60 -10.25 4.83
CA THR A 237 4.85 -11.34 5.47
C THR A 237 3.98 -10.80 6.60
N VAL A 238 2.76 -11.32 6.72
CA VAL A 238 1.85 -10.94 7.80
C VAL A 238 1.48 -12.16 8.62
N ASN A 239 1.59 -12.03 9.94
CA ASN A 239 0.97 -12.96 10.88
C ASN A 239 -0.48 -12.51 11.15
N LEU A 240 -1.44 -13.29 10.65
CA LEU A 240 -2.87 -13.01 10.77
C LEU A 240 -3.34 -12.94 12.22
N MET A 241 -2.75 -13.72 13.13
CA MET A 241 -3.15 -13.72 14.54
C MET A 241 -2.92 -12.37 15.22
N LEU A 242 -1.76 -11.77 14.93
CA LEU A 242 -1.43 -10.45 15.44
C LEU A 242 -2.21 -9.38 14.68
N LYS A 243 -2.26 -9.49 13.35
CA LYS A 243 -2.79 -8.44 12.51
C LYS A 243 -4.31 -8.33 12.57
N TRP A 244 -5.01 -9.43 12.82
CA TRP A 244 -6.47 -9.46 12.95
C TRP A 244 -6.99 -9.43 14.38
N GLU A 245 -6.11 -9.40 15.39
CA GLU A 245 -6.51 -9.21 16.80
C GLU A 245 -7.57 -8.10 17.01
N PRO A 246 -7.43 -6.89 16.44
CA PRO A 246 -8.39 -5.82 16.68
C PRO A 246 -9.74 -5.99 15.94
N TYR A 247 -9.87 -7.00 15.07
CA TYR A 247 -11.04 -7.21 14.21
C TYR A 247 -11.91 -8.32 14.77
N LYS A 248 -13.08 -7.98 15.33
CA LYS A 248 -13.90 -8.93 16.09
C LYS A 248 -14.31 -10.17 15.28
N ALA A 249 -14.88 -9.96 14.08
CA ALA A 249 -15.31 -11.07 13.23
C ALA A 249 -14.15 -11.92 12.72
N ALA A 250 -13.06 -11.29 12.27
CA ALA A 250 -11.88 -12.01 11.80
C ALA A 250 -11.15 -12.77 12.92
N SER A 251 -10.90 -12.12 14.07
CA SER A 251 -10.23 -12.69 15.24
C SER A 251 -11.01 -13.87 15.83
N SER A 252 -12.31 -13.70 16.07
CA SER A 252 -13.16 -14.76 16.64
C SER A 252 -13.20 -16.00 15.74
N THR A 253 -13.32 -15.78 14.43
CA THR A 253 -13.34 -16.85 13.44
C THR A 253 -12.00 -17.60 13.40
N LEU A 254 -10.89 -16.86 13.31
CA LEU A 254 -9.55 -17.41 13.25
C LEU A 254 -9.20 -18.20 14.51
N GLN A 255 -9.55 -17.67 15.69
CA GLN A 255 -9.34 -18.37 16.96
C GLN A 255 -10.15 -19.66 17.06
N THR A 256 -11.38 -19.66 16.55
CA THR A 256 -12.22 -20.86 16.52
C THR A 256 -11.62 -21.93 15.61
N GLU A 257 -11.10 -21.52 14.44
CA GLU A 257 -10.39 -22.43 13.53
C GLU A 257 -9.15 -23.05 14.18
N ILE A 258 -8.35 -22.23 14.85
CA ILE A 258 -7.15 -22.69 15.54
C ILE A 258 -7.49 -23.61 16.72
N LYS A 259 -8.57 -23.33 17.47
CA LYS A 259 -9.04 -24.22 18.54
C LYS A 259 -9.48 -25.58 17.98
N ALA A 260 -10.21 -25.59 16.87
CA ALA A 260 -10.57 -26.83 16.19
C ALA A 260 -9.31 -27.63 15.78
N LYS A 261 -8.30 -26.96 15.23
CA LYS A 261 -7.05 -27.55 14.73
C LYS A 261 -6.03 -27.93 15.82
N ARG A 262 -6.00 -27.24 16.96
CA ARG A 262 -5.17 -27.62 18.14
C ARG A 262 -5.54 -28.99 18.69
N THR A 263 -6.72 -29.50 18.36
CA THR A 263 -7.17 -30.86 18.69
C THR A 263 -6.57 -31.91 17.73
N SER A 264 -5.89 -31.51 16.63
CA SER A 264 -5.52 -32.43 15.55
C SER A 264 -4.05 -32.50 15.11
N MET A 265 -3.12 -31.64 15.57
CA MET A 265 -1.67 -31.96 15.62
C MET A 265 -0.77 -30.81 16.09
N PHE A 266 0.37 -31.24 16.64
CA PHE A 266 1.44 -30.50 17.30
C PHE A 266 2.58 -30.17 16.31
N ASN A 267 3.22 -29.00 16.51
CA ASN A 267 4.52 -28.53 16.02
C ASN A 267 4.80 -28.35 14.52
N SER A 268 5.11 -27.09 14.15
CA SER A 268 6.41 -26.75 13.55
C SER A 268 6.66 -25.24 13.66
N SER A 269 7.79 -24.87 14.28
CA SER A 269 8.32 -23.49 14.27
C SER A 269 9.35 -23.38 13.17
N MET A 270 9.33 -22.29 12.40
CA MET A 270 10.40 -21.91 11.50
C MET A 270 10.68 -20.41 11.68
N SER A 271 11.91 -20.11 12.07
CA SER A 271 12.50 -18.78 12.11
C SER A 271 12.89 -18.33 10.71
N THR A 272 12.62 -17.07 10.36
CA THR A 272 13.09 -16.46 9.10
C THR A 272 14.54 -15.95 9.22
N PRO A 273 15.44 -16.29 8.29
CA PRO A 273 16.80 -15.73 8.25
C PRO A 273 16.80 -14.30 7.66
N PRO A 274 17.88 -13.53 7.87
CA PRO A 274 18.04 -12.19 7.28
C PRO A 274 18.43 -12.27 5.79
N ILE A 275 17.89 -11.34 5.01
CA ILE A 275 17.87 -11.38 3.53
C ILE A 275 19.17 -10.82 2.92
N SER A 276 19.62 -11.45 1.83
CA SER A 276 20.77 -11.01 1.02
C SER A 276 20.34 -10.30 -0.28
N SER A 277 21.22 -9.47 -0.84
CA SER A 277 21.00 -8.59 -2.00
C SER A 277 20.48 -9.29 -3.28
N GLN A 278 20.68 -10.61 -3.42
CA GLN A 278 20.25 -11.41 -4.57
C GLN A 278 18.71 -11.60 -4.61
N GLU A 279 18.06 -11.64 -3.45
CA GLU A 279 16.61 -11.88 -3.34
C GLU A 279 15.80 -10.62 -3.67
N LEU A 280 16.36 -9.44 -3.37
CA LEU A 280 15.84 -8.12 -3.77
C LEU A 280 15.77 -7.96 -5.30
N PHE A 281 16.82 -8.39 -6.00
CA PHE A 281 16.87 -8.40 -7.47
C PHE A 281 15.80 -9.34 -8.06
N ASN A 282 15.62 -10.54 -7.48
CA ASN A 282 14.57 -11.47 -7.90
C ASN A 282 13.15 -10.92 -7.64
N ALA A 283 12.98 -10.13 -6.58
CA ALA A 283 11.73 -9.47 -6.25
C ALA A 283 11.38 -8.36 -7.27
N VAL A 284 12.38 -7.59 -7.72
CA VAL A 284 12.26 -6.59 -8.80
C VAL A 284 11.96 -7.25 -10.14
N VAL A 285 12.58 -8.40 -10.46
CA VAL A 285 12.29 -9.17 -11.68
C VAL A 285 10.87 -9.76 -11.66
N LYS A 286 10.36 -10.17 -10.49
CA LYS A 286 8.95 -10.60 -10.35
C LYS A 286 7.98 -9.45 -10.58
N VAL A 287 8.33 -8.23 -10.16
CA VAL A 287 7.56 -7.00 -10.43
C VAL A 287 7.55 -6.69 -11.94
N SER A 288 8.69 -6.80 -12.63
CA SER A 288 8.76 -6.54 -14.08
C SER A 288 8.06 -7.61 -14.94
N HIS A 289 8.11 -8.89 -14.52
CA HIS A 289 7.37 -9.95 -15.21
C HIS A 289 5.85 -9.81 -15.01
N PHE A 290 5.44 -9.30 -13.84
CA PHE A 290 4.06 -8.95 -13.54
C PHE A 290 3.61 -7.69 -14.30
N GLU A 291 4.47 -6.68 -14.44
CA GLU A 291 4.30 -5.51 -15.30
C GLU A 291 4.02 -5.93 -16.76
N HIS A 292 4.75 -6.93 -17.27
CA HIS A 292 4.51 -7.51 -18.59
C HIS A 292 3.12 -8.17 -18.69
N LYS A 293 2.70 -8.97 -17.69
CA LYS A 293 1.37 -9.62 -17.69
C LYS A 293 0.20 -8.64 -17.49
N LEU A 294 0.39 -7.60 -16.67
CA LEU A 294 -0.54 -6.49 -16.52
C LEU A 294 -0.61 -5.69 -17.83
N LYS A 295 0.52 -5.48 -18.51
CA LYS A 295 0.61 -4.85 -19.84
C LYS A 295 -0.18 -5.63 -20.89
N GLN A 296 -0.03 -6.95 -20.98
CA GLN A 296 -0.81 -7.82 -21.88
C GLN A 296 -2.31 -7.79 -21.57
N SER A 297 -2.65 -7.75 -20.29
CA SER A 297 -4.05 -7.76 -19.86
C SER A 297 -4.74 -6.41 -20.01
N CYS A 298 -4.02 -5.31 -19.80
CA CYS A 298 -4.47 -3.97 -20.15
C CYS A 298 -4.59 -3.82 -21.67
N LEU A 299 -3.71 -4.42 -22.49
CA LEU A 299 -3.85 -4.45 -23.96
C LEU A 299 -5.15 -5.15 -24.39
N TYR A 300 -5.54 -6.23 -23.72
CA TYR A 300 -6.83 -6.88 -23.92
C TYR A 300 -8.02 -5.98 -23.53
N ILE A 301 -7.92 -5.23 -22.44
CA ILE A 301 -8.95 -4.26 -22.02
C ILE A 301 -8.99 -3.03 -22.96
N ILE A 302 -7.84 -2.57 -23.43
CA ILE A 302 -7.68 -1.48 -24.42
C ILE A 302 -8.37 -1.84 -25.73
N ALA A 303 -8.33 -3.12 -26.15
CA ALA A 303 -9.07 -3.59 -27.31
C ALA A 303 -10.60 -3.52 -27.11
N HIS A 304 -11.09 -3.40 -25.87
CA HIS A 304 -12.51 -3.60 -25.51
C HIS A 304 -13.17 -2.50 -24.66
N LYS A 305 -12.47 -1.43 -24.22
CA LYS A 305 -13.00 -0.10 -23.79
C LYS A 305 -11.85 0.80 -23.33
N ALA A 306 -11.71 1.94 -24.02
CA ALA A 306 -10.46 2.64 -24.24
C ALA A 306 -10.24 3.89 -23.36
N GLU A 307 -8.96 4.21 -23.15
CA GLU A 307 -8.36 5.46 -22.64
C GLU A 307 -8.01 5.55 -21.14
N ASP A 308 -8.93 5.29 -20.20
CA ASP A 308 -8.66 5.49 -18.76
C ASP A 308 -7.66 4.49 -18.17
N ALA A 309 -7.72 3.22 -18.61
CA ALA A 309 -6.87 2.14 -18.10
C ALA A 309 -5.39 2.29 -18.48
N THR A 310 -5.10 2.92 -19.62
CA THR A 310 -3.75 3.23 -20.11
C THR A 310 -3.04 4.25 -19.22
N ARG A 311 -3.77 5.26 -18.75
CA ARG A 311 -3.27 6.32 -17.87
C ARG A 311 -2.97 5.78 -16.47
N LEU A 312 -3.90 5.01 -15.92
CA LEU A 312 -3.78 4.36 -14.62
C LEU A 312 -2.56 3.42 -14.56
N LYS A 313 -2.36 2.63 -15.63
CA LYS A 313 -1.19 1.74 -15.79
C LYS A 313 0.15 2.47 -15.79
N SER A 314 0.31 3.53 -16.59
CA SER A 314 1.56 4.31 -16.67
C SER A 314 1.96 4.91 -15.32
N ARG A 315 0.96 5.34 -14.54
CA ARG A 315 1.16 5.96 -13.22
C ARG A 315 1.52 4.96 -12.14
N ILE A 316 0.88 3.78 -12.12
CA ILE A 316 1.27 2.68 -11.20
C ILE A 316 2.74 2.31 -11.39
N CYS A 317 3.17 2.14 -12.65
CA CYS A 317 4.55 1.78 -12.98
C CYS A 317 5.53 2.86 -12.51
N ASN A 318 5.22 4.14 -12.79
CA ASN A 318 6.03 5.27 -12.34
C ASN A 318 6.15 5.33 -10.80
N ILE A 319 5.09 5.01 -10.04
CA ILE A 319 5.17 4.96 -8.57
C ILE A 319 6.11 3.85 -8.12
N PHE A 320 5.96 2.63 -8.67
CA PHE A 320 6.82 1.51 -8.30
C PHE A 320 8.29 1.81 -8.64
N ASP A 321 8.57 2.36 -9.83
CA ASP A 321 9.91 2.77 -10.23
C ASP A 321 10.49 3.82 -9.27
N GLN A 322 9.68 4.80 -8.86
CA GLN A 322 10.11 5.82 -7.91
C GLN A 322 10.32 5.28 -6.49
N ILE A 323 9.47 4.35 -6.04
CA ILE A 323 9.66 3.66 -4.75
C ILE A 323 10.96 2.84 -4.79
N VAL A 324 11.22 2.11 -5.88
CA VAL A 324 12.44 1.33 -6.06
C VAL A 324 13.67 2.24 -6.14
N LEU A 325 13.61 3.37 -6.85
CA LEU A 325 14.67 4.37 -6.87
C LEU A 325 14.94 4.95 -5.48
N LEU A 326 13.89 5.26 -4.71
CA LEU A 326 13.97 5.73 -3.34
C LEU A 326 14.56 4.69 -2.39
N ILE A 327 14.35 3.40 -2.64
CA ILE A 327 14.93 2.30 -1.85
C ILE A 327 16.40 2.06 -2.25
N ASN A 328 16.71 2.06 -3.55
CA ASN A 328 18.07 1.83 -4.06
C ASN A 328 19.03 2.99 -3.74
N SER A 329 18.55 4.24 -3.75
CA SER A 329 19.36 5.40 -3.35
C SER A 329 19.75 5.35 -1.87
N GLN A 330 18.99 4.62 -1.04
CA GLN A 330 19.31 4.41 0.37
C GLN A 330 20.41 3.36 0.55
N MET A 331 20.32 2.24 -0.17
CA MET A 331 21.34 1.18 -0.12
C MET A 331 22.74 1.66 -0.55
N LEU A 332 22.81 2.61 -1.49
CA LEU A 332 24.08 3.20 -1.92
C LEU A 332 24.70 4.17 -0.90
N GLN A 333 23.88 4.83 -0.07
CA GLN A 333 24.37 5.71 1.00
C GLN A 333 24.89 4.93 2.22
N ASP A 334 24.31 3.76 2.50
CA ASP A 334 24.79 2.87 3.57
C ASP A 334 26.11 2.18 3.20
N CYS A 335 26.41 2.02 1.90
CA CYS A 335 27.70 1.50 1.42
C CYS A 335 28.82 2.55 1.33
N SER A 336 28.51 3.86 1.46
CA SER A 336 29.51 4.94 1.41
C SER A 336 30.11 5.31 2.77
N TRP A 337 29.75 4.60 3.83
CA TRP A 337 30.34 4.70 5.17
C TRP A 337 30.77 3.31 5.67
N ASN A 338 31.78 2.74 4.99
CA ASN A 338 32.66 1.72 5.55
C ASN A 338 34.09 1.99 5.11
#